data_AF-A0A7K9HD05-F1
#
_entry.id   AF-A0A7K9HD05-F1
#
_cell.length_a   1.000
_cell.length_b   1.000
_cell.length_c   1.000
_cell.angle_alpha   90.00
_cell.angle_beta   90.00
_cell.angle_gamma   90.00
#
_symmetry.space_group_name_H-M   'P 1'
#
loop_
_entity.id
_entity.type
_entity.pdbx_description
1 polymer ?
#
loop_
_entity_poly.entity_id
_entity_poly.type
_entity_poly.pdbx_seq_one_letter_code
_entity_poly.pdbx_strand_id
1 'polypeptide(L)' 'LFNSQLIIVNFLVDDLRFYLEIDKFSKLADSVEDLAAHNIQSEKAVAFLKKKVAIISKLFLNSDIPPKLRVRCWD' A
#
# COMPACT_ATOMS: atom_id res chain seq x y z
N LEU A 1 19.07 17.49 -6.24
CA LEU A 1 18.52 18.46 -5.29
C LEU A 1 17.20 18.94 -5.85
N PHE A 2 16.10 18.83 -5.12
CA PHE A 2 14.84 19.52 -5.41
C PHE A 2 14.62 20.48 -4.27
N ASN A 3 14.35 21.76 -4.56
CA ASN A 3 14.29 22.83 -3.55
C ASN A 3 15.49 22.81 -2.57
N SER A 4 16.71 22.63 -3.06
CA SER A 4 17.94 22.62 -2.25
C SER A 4 18.01 21.52 -1.18
N GLN A 5 17.12 20.53 -1.21
CA GLN A 5 17.16 19.36 -0.33
C GLN A 5 17.71 18.16 -1.10
N LEU A 6 18.67 17.45 -0.48
CA LEU A 6 19.22 16.21 -1.02
C LEU A 6 18.10 15.17 -1.00
N ILE A 7 17.38 15.04 -2.12
CA ILE A 7 16.50 13.90 -2.33
C ILE A 7 17.39 12.66 -2.36
N ILE A 8 17.29 11.85 -1.33
CA ILE A 8 17.77 10.48 -1.41
C ILE A 8 16.76 9.74 -2.28
N VAL A 9 17.07 9.61 -3.58
CA VAL A 9 16.18 9.12 -4.64
C VAL A 9 15.46 7.83 -4.25
N ASN A 10 16.11 6.95 -3.48
CA ASN A 10 15.52 5.71 -2.99
C ASN A 10 14.27 5.91 -2.13
N PHE A 11 14.18 6.96 -1.30
CA PHE A 11 12.99 7.16 -0.46
C PHE A 11 11.78 7.62 -1.26
N LEU A 12 11.95 8.57 -2.19
CA LEU A 12 10.83 9.01 -3.03
C LEU A 12 10.31 7.89 -3.95
N VAL A 13 11.21 7.04 -4.44
CA VAL A 13 10.82 5.88 -5.26
C VAL A 13 10.01 4.89 -4.42
N ASP A 14 10.39 4.67 -3.16
CA ASP A 14 9.70 3.74 -2.27
C ASP A 14 8.33 4.28 -1.82
N ASP A 15 8.25 5.58 -1.48
CA ASP A 15 7.00 6.27 -1.16
C ASP A 15 6.02 6.21 -2.35
N LEU A 16 6.51 6.45 -3.58
CA LEU A 16 5.69 6.37 -4.78
C LEU A 16 5.22 4.92 -5.05
N ARG A 17 6.09 3.93 -4.87
CA ARG A 17 5.73 2.51 -5.02
C ARG A 17 4.64 2.11 -4.03
N PHE A 18 4.78 2.51 -2.78
CA PHE A 18 3.78 2.26 -1.75
C PHE A 18 2.44 2.90 -2.13
N TYR A 19 2.45 4.19 -2.51
CA TYR A 19 1.24 4.89 -2.94
C TYR A 19 0.51 4.16 -4.08
N LEU A 20 1.24 3.76 -5.12
CA LEU A 20 0.67 3.03 -6.25
C LEU A 20 0.12 1.65 -5.85
N GLU A 21 0.77 0.95 -4.93
CA GLU A 21 0.27 -0.34 -4.45
C GLU A 21 -0.97 -0.22 -3.57
N ILE A 22 -1.07 0.85 -2.76
CA ILE A 22 -2.28 1.17 -2.00
C ILE A 22 -3.42 1.58 -2.92
N ASP A 23 -3.20 2.45 -3.91
CA ASP A 23 -4.24 2.84 -4.88
C ASP A 23 -4.81 1.62 -5.63
N LYS A 24 -3.95 0.71 -6.09
CA LYS A 24 -4.40 -0.55 -6.70
C LYS A 24 -5.15 -1.45 -5.71
N PHE A 25 -4.68 -1.52 -4.46
CA PHE A 25 -5.35 -2.31 -3.43
C PHE A 25 -6.75 -1.77 -3.12
N SER A 26 -6.90 -0.45 -2.99
CA SER A 26 -8.19 0.20 -2.75
C SER A 26 -9.20 -0.12 -3.85
N LYS A 27 -8.80 0.05 -5.12
CA LYS A 27 -9.67 -0.30 -6.28
C LYS A 27 -10.11 -1.76 -6.28
N LEU A 28 -9.23 -2.67 -5.86
CA LEU A 28 -9.57 -4.10 -5.71
C LEU A 28 -10.53 -4.33 -4.54
N ALA A 29 -10.34 -3.62 -3.42
CA ALA A 29 -11.22 -3.72 -2.27
C ALA A 29 -12.63 -3.23 -2.61
N ASP A 30 -12.74 -2.08 -3.28
CA ASP A 30 -14.02 -1.52 -3.75
C ASP A 30 -14.74 -2.51 -4.68
N SER A 31 -14.02 -3.11 -5.63
CA SER A 31 -14.60 -4.13 -6.52
C SER A 31 -15.08 -5.39 -5.79
N VAL A 32 -14.42 -5.79 -4.70
CA VAL A 32 -14.84 -6.93 -3.89
C VAL A 32 -16.04 -6.57 -3.02
N GLU A 33 -16.13 -5.34 -2.52
CA GLU A 33 -17.28 -4.81 -1.79
C GLU A 33 -18.53 -4.78 -2.68
N ASP A 34 -18.41 -4.26 -3.91
CA ASP A 34 -19.48 -4.28 -4.91
C ASP A 34 -19.94 -5.72 -5.20
N LEU A 35 -18.99 -6.65 -5.37
CA LEU A 35 -19.30 -8.05 -5.65
C LEU A 35 -19.99 -8.75 -4.46
N ALA A 36 -19.59 -8.40 -3.23
CA ALA A 36 -20.20 -8.90 -2.01
C ALA A 36 -21.64 -8.38 -1.83
N ALA A 37 -21.91 -7.12 -2.21
CA ALA A 37 -23.26 -6.57 -2.23
C ALA A 37 -24.20 -7.34 -3.19
N HIS A 38 -23.63 -8.00 -4.21
CA HIS A 38 -24.34 -8.86 -5.15
C HIS A 38 -24.36 -10.36 -4.75
N ASN A 39 -23.97 -10.72 -3.52
CA ASN A 39 -24.00 -12.09 -2.97
C ASN A 39 -23.13 -13.11 -3.74
N ILE A 40 -22.13 -12.66 -4.49
CA ILE A 40 -21.21 -13.54 -5.23
C ILE A 40 -19.98 -13.82 -4.36
N GLN A 41 -19.62 -15.11 -4.25
CA GLN A 41 -18.50 -15.70 -3.49
C GLN A 41 -17.40 -14.72 -2.97
N SER A 42 -17.70 -14.02 -1.88
CA SER A 42 -16.84 -12.94 -1.38
C SER A 42 -15.72 -13.44 -0.44
N GLU A 43 -15.89 -14.58 0.23
CA GLU A 43 -14.94 -15.05 1.24
C GLU A 43 -13.53 -15.28 0.70
N LYS A 44 -13.42 -15.92 -0.47
CA LYS A 44 -12.11 -16.16 -1.11
C LYS A 44 -11.44 -14.84 -1.53
N ALA A 45 -12.22 -13.88 -2.00
CA ALA A 45 -11.74 -12.56 -2.39
C ALA A 45 -11.29 -11.74 -1.16
N VAL A 46 -12.06 -11.77 -0.07
CA VAL A 46 -11.69 -11.14 1.21
C VAL A 46 -10.42 -11.77 1.79
N ALA A 47 -10.28 -13.09 1.74
CA ALA A 47 -9.06 -13.77 2.18
C ALA A 47 -7.84 -13.36 1.34
N PHE A 48 -8.02 -13.19 0.03
CA PHE A 48 -6.98 -12.67 -0.86
C PHE A 48 -6.56 -11.24 -0.49
N LEU A 49 -7.52 -10.33 -0.25
CA LEU A 49 -7.24 -8.96 0.19
C LEU A 49 -6.47 -8.94 1.52
N LYS A 50 -6.88 -9.75 2.51
CA LYS A 50 -6.16 -9.89 3.79
C LYS A 50 -4.71 -10.34 3.60
N LYS A 51 -4.45 -11.27 2.67
CA LYS A 51 -3.08 -11.68 2.35
C LYS A 51 -2.28 -10.55 1.68
N LYS A 52 -2.90 -9.80 0.75
CA LYS A 52 -2.22 -8.70 0.04
C LYS A 52 -1.86 -7.57 1.00
N VAL A 53 -2.76 -7.15 1.89
CA VAL A 53 -2.47 -6.07 2.84
C VAL A 53 -1.38 -6.45 3.85
N ALA A 54 -1.32 -7.72 4.27
CA ALA A 54 -0.24 -8.22 5.12
C ALA A 54 1.14 -8.14 4.42
N ILE A 55 1.19 -8.48 3.12
CA ILE A 55 2.42 -8.37 2.32
C ILE A 55 2.84 -6.90 2.15
N ILE A 56 1.91 -6.01 1.78
CA ILE A 56 2.19 -4.56 1.65
C ILE A 56 2.71 -4.01 2.98
N SER A 57 2.06 -4.37 4.09
CA SER A 57 2.48 -3.94 5.43
C SER A 57 3.89 -4.41 5.76
N LYS A 58 4.23 -5.67 5.45
CA LYS A 58 5.58 -6.20 5.66
C LYS A 58 6.64 -5.53 4.79
N LEU A 59 6.30 -5.19 3.54
CA LEU A 59 7.27 -4.64 2.58
C LEU A 59 7.56 -3.15 2.79
N PHE A 60 6.58 -2.37 3.24
CA PHE A 60 6.70 -0.91 3.25
C PHE A 60 6.62 -0.30 4.65
N LEU A 61 5.73 -0.81 5.51
CA LEU A 61 5.48 -0.23 6.84
C LEU A 61 6.37 -0.86 7.92
N ASN A 62 6.46 -2.18 7.90
CA ASN A 62 7.20 -3.00 8.87
C ASN A 62 8.47 -3.62 8.26
N SER A 63 9.02 -3.04 7.19
CA SER A 63 10.17 -3.61 6.48
C SER A 63 11.40 -3.72 7.37
N ASP A 64 12.06 -4.88 7.42
CA ASP A 64 13.33 -5.02 8.13
C ASP A 64 14.51 -4.34 7.39
N ILE A 65 14.31 -3.95 6.13
CA ILE A 65 15.34 -3.42 5.25
C ILE A 65 14.96 -1.98 4.84
N PRO A 66 15.87 -0.99 4.99
CA PRO A 66 15.61 0.37 4.55
C PRO A 66 15.56 0.51 3.01
N PRO A 67 14.83 1.50 2.47
CA PRO A 67 14.12 2.55 3.20
C PRO A 67 12.77 2.08 3.78
N LYS A 68 12.45 2.50 5.02
CA LYS A 68 11.10 2.37 5.58
C LYS A 68 10.28 3.60 5.20
N LEU A 69 8.97 3.44 5.01
CA LEU A 69 8.09 4.58 4.81
C LEU A 69 8.19 5.51 6.02
N ARG A 70 8.65 6.75 5.81
CA ARG A 70 8.70 7.76 6.86
C ARG A 70 7.40 8.55 6.78
N VAL A 71 6.33 7.97 7.35
CA VAL A 71 5.09 8.73 7.55
C VAL A 71 5.44 9.89 8.47
N ARG A 72 5.47 11.11 7.93
CA ARG A 72 5.49 12.31 8.77
C ARG A 72 4.10 12.42 9.37
N CYS A 73 3.97 12.05 10.64
CA CYS A 73 2.92 12.58 11.48
C CYS A 73 3.14 14.10 11.49
N TRP A 74 2.23 14.86 10.89
CA TRP A 74 2.26 16.30 11.04
C TRP A 74 1.77 16.59 12.47
N ASP A 75 2.72 16.66 13.41
CA ASP A 75 2.53 17.33 14.70
C ASP A 75 2.76 18.84 14.54
#